data_AF-A0A3B1ANZ7-F1
#
_entry.id   AF-A0A3B1ANZ7-F1
#
_cell.length_a   1.000
_cell.length_b   1.000
_cell.length_c   1.000
_cell.angle_alpha   90.00
_cell.angle_beta   90.00
_cell.angle_gamma   90.00
#
_symmetry.space_group_name_H-M   'P 1'
#
loop_
_entity.id
_entity.type
_entity.pdbx_description
1 polymer ?
#
loop_
_entity_poly.entity_id
_entity_poly.type
_entity_poly.pdbx_seq_one_letter_code
_entity_poly.pdbx_strand_id
1 'polypeptide(L)'
;MNKLIHWLIVALILLGISAHSSAKTIKKIDSYGVYVVAKNGYVKVTPYKHYDNFANFKFLNEIPLVVRKSKKVKIIVYTNDFNTGNYRIELRPVQTTIKVSEVNFSVKPMSKKDMYEFTLDDSVADGNMLHIIAPEVSGNNLGIMMLGDTQTELIKYFSNKKLDAAYAVKAYLEDSLVSYPKNKKLKELLGYWTTAALNEKDKRTYKYVDEKWRKYNDATKIHLKVSYLRGMIGEINGYLRDFPKGYKAKEAHERKIFAQKKIREYEPLL
;
A
#
# COMPACT_ATOMS: atom_id res chain seq x y z
N MET A 1 23.16 -43.70 -16.37
CA MET A 1 22.93 -42.42 -17.11
C MET A 1 21.54 -41.80 -16.91
N ASN A 2 20.69 -42.27 -15.97
CA ASN A 2 19.29 -41.83 -15.86
C ASN A 2 18.92 -40.99 -14.63
N LYS A 3 19.79 -40.87 -13.61
CA LYS A 3 19.46 -40.11 -12.39
C LYS A 3 19.72 -38.60 -12.53
N LEU A 4 20.78 -38.20 -13.24
CA LEU A 4 21.11 -36.77 -13.44
C LEU A 4 20.06 -36.04 -14.30
N ILE A 5 19.57 -36.69 -15.35
CA ILE A 5 18.54 -36.15 -16.25
C ILE A 5 17.22 -35.98 -15.50
N HIS A 6 16.89 -36.91 -14.59
CA HIS A 6 15.66 -36.84 -13.78
C HIS A 6 15.70 -35.66 -12.80
N TRP A 7 16.84 -35.42 -12.15
CA TRP A 7 17.00 -34.26 -11.25
C TRP A 7 17.02 -32.91 -12.00
N LEU A 8 17.56 -32.87 -13.23
CA LEU A 8 17.51 -31.68 -14.08
C LEU A 8 16.09 -31.36 -14.57
N ILE A 9 15.28 -32.36 -14.89
CA ILE A 9 13.87 -32.17 -15.28
C ILE A 9 13.04 -31.72 -14.07
N VAL A 10 13.25 -32.29 -12.89
CA VAL A 10 12.57 -31.86 -11.66
C VAL A 10 12.97 -30.43 -11.26
N ALA A 11 14.24 -30.05 -11.40
CA ALA A 11 14.71 -28.69 -11.16
C ALA A 11 14.15 -27.67 -12.18
N LEU A 12 13.99 -28.06 -13.46
CA LEU A 12 13.36 -27.20 -14.48
C LEU A 12 11.84 -27.03 -14.26
N ILE A 13 11.16 -28.04 -13.72
CA ILE A 13 9.73 -27.93 -13.35
C ILE A 13 9.54 -27.04 -12.10
N LEU A 14 10.51 -27.05 -11.15
CA LEU A 14 10.48 -26.20 -9.96
C LEU A 14 10.91 -24.75 -10.21
N LEU A 15 11.71 -24.47 -11.24
CA LEU A 15 12.09 -23.11 -11.63
C LEU A 15 11.01 -22.38 -12.47
N GLY A 16 9.96 -23.08 -12.88
CA GLY A 16 8.83 -22.54 -13.66
C GLY A 16 7.71 -21.91 -12.84
N ILE A 17 7.69 -22.08 -11.51
CA ILE A 17 6.57 -21.63 -10.66
C ILE A 17 6.97 -20.37 -9.88
N SER A 18 7.34 -19.30 -10.60
CA SER A 18 6.89 -17.98 -10.17
C SER A 18 5.53 -17.72 -10.82
N ALA A 19 4.55 -18.56 -10.47
CA ALA A 19 3.16 -18.41 -10.87
C ALA A 19 2.65 -17.10 -10.25
N HIS A 20 2.77 -16.03 -11.02
CA HIS A 20 1.91 -14.87 -10.81
C HIS A 20 0.50 -15.42 -10.97
N SER A 21 -0.32 -15.38 -9.93
CA SER A 21 -1.72 -15.82 -9.95
C SER A 21 -2.53 -14.85 -10.84
N SER A 22 -2.26 -14.86 -12.14
CA SER A 22 -3.15 -14.29 -13.12
C SER A 22 -4.34 -15.24 -13.19
N ALA A 23 -5.47 -14.79 -12.65
CA ALA A 23 -6.67 -15.60 -12.64
C ALA A 23 -7.04 -16.00 -14.07
N LYS A 24 -7.28 -17.29 -14.28
CA LYS A 24 -7.52 -17.86 -15.60
C LYS A 24 -8.80 -17.23 -16.19
N THR A 25 -8.64 -16.43 -17.24
CA THR A 25 -9.78 -15.91 -18.00
C THR A 25 -10.44 -17.07 -18.74
N ILE A 26 -11.73 -17.31 -18.48
CA ILE A 26 -12.52 -18.34 -19.14
C ILE A 26 -13.41 -17.73 -20.22
N LYS A 27 -13.67 -18.49 -21.30
CA LYS A 27 -14.51 -18.03 -22.41
C LYS A 27 -16.00 -18.27 -22.19
N LYS A 28 -16.35 -19.30 -21.40
CA LYS A 28 -17.72 -19.73 -21.13
C LYS A 28 -17.88 -20.00 -19.64
N ILE A 29 -19.06 -19.69 -19.11
CA ILE A 29 -19.44 -19.98 -17.72
C ILE A 29 -20.23 -21.29 -17.70
N ASP A 30 -19.66 -22.31 -17.09
CA ASP A 30 -20.18 -23.69 -17.03
C ASP A 30 -20.60 -24.13 -15.63
N SER A 31 -20.25 -23.38 -14.59
CA SER A 31 -20.44 -23.74 -13.18
C SER A 31 -20.96 -22.56 -12.36
N TYR A 32 -21.74 -22.85 -11.32
CA TYR A 32 -22.24 -21.82 -10.41
C TYR A 32 -21.10 -21.03 -9.76
N GLY A 33 -21.37 -19.75 -9.50
CA GLY A 33 -20.38 -18.81 -8.98
C GLY A 33 -20.62 -17.37 -9.43
N VAL A 34 -19.75 -16.50 -8.95
CA VAL A 34 -19.67 -15.10 -9.35
C VAL A 34 -18.48 -14.89 -10.27
N TYR A 35 -18.68 -14.15 -11.36
CA TYR A 35 -17.70 -13.91 -12.40
C TYR A 35 -17.67 -12.43 -12.78
N VAL A 36 -16.50 -11.82 -12.97
CA VAL A 36 -16.42 -10.45 -13.52
C VAL A 36 -16.08 -10.52 -15.00
N VAL A 37 -16.76 -9.69 -15.79
CA VAL A 37 -16.54 -9.59 -17.24
C VAL A 37 -15.18 -8.95 -17.51
N ALA A 38 -14.33 -9.68 -18.22
CA ALA A 38 -13.02 -9.26 -18.67
C ALA A 38 -13.03 -8.89 -20.17
N LYS A 39 -11.95 -8.29 -20.66
CA LYS A 39 -11.77 -7.96 -22.08
C LYS A 39 -11.97 -9.18 -22.98
N ASN A 40 -11.51 -10.35 -22.55
CA ASN A 40 -11.45 -11.56 -23.35
C ASN A 40 -12.25 -12.73 -22.77
N GLY A 41 -13.24 -12.49 -21.90
CA GLY A 41 -14.04 -13.54 -21.28
C GLY A 41 -14.50 -13.16 -19.88
N TYR A 42 -14.35 -14.07 -18.94
CA TYR A 42 -14.78 -13.92 -17.56
C TYR A 42 -13.68 -14.36 -16.60
N VAL A 43 -13.65 -13.78 -15.41
CA VAL A 43 -12.76 -14.20 -14.33
C VAL A 43 -13.63 -14.59 -13.14
N LYS A 44 -13.46 -15.81 -12.65
CA LYS A 44 -14.20 -16.30 -11.47
C LYS A 44 -13.67 -15.60 -10.21
N VAL A 45 -14.60 -15.11 -9.39
CA VAL A 45 -14.30 -14.53 -8.09
C VAL A 45 -13.89 -15.64 -7.14
N THR A 46 -12.81 -15.43 -6.38
CA THR A 46 -12.35 -16.37 -5.35
C THR A 46 -12.35 -15.73 -3.97
N PRO A 47 -12.49 -16.53 -2.90
CA PRO A 47 -12.33 -16.02 -1.54
C PRO A 47 -11.02 -15.29 -1.33
N TYR A 48 -11.06 -14.25 -0.50
CA TYR A 48 -9.85 -13.75 0.14
C TYR A 48 -9.57 -14.57 1.40
N LYS A 49 -8.42 -15.25 1.43
CA LYS A 49 -8.07 -16.19 2.52
C LYS A 49 -7.30 -15.56 3.68
N HIS A 50 -7.07 -14.26 3.65
CA HIS A 50 -6.39 -13.55 4.74
C HIS A 50 -7.42 -12.99 5.72
N TYR A 51 -7.17 -13.19 7.01
CA TYR A 51 -8.07 -12.83 8.12
C TYR A 51 -8.27 -11.33 8.30
N ASP A 52 -7.34 -10.54 7.77
CA ASP A 52 -7.45 -9.10 7.74
C ASP A 52 -8.46 -8.75 6.64
N ASN A 53 -9.64 -8.25 7.00
CA ASN A 53 -10.71 -7.82 6.06
C ASN A 53 -10.30 -6.63 5.15
N PHE A 54 -9.01 -6.44 4.91
CA PHE A 54 -8.41 -5.49 3.98
C PHE A 54 -7.27 -6.18 3.21
N ALA A 55 -7.15 -5.89 1.93
CA ALA A 55 -6.02 -6.40 1.15
C ALA A 55 -4.72 -5.73 1.58
N ASN A 56 -3.79 -6.51 2.09
CA ASN A 56 -2.44 -6.02 2.36
C ASN A 56 -1.62 -5.97 1.05
N PHE A 57 -0.82 -4.92 0.86
CA PHE A 57 0.07 -4.76 -0.30
C PHE A 57 0.96 -5.98 -0.55
N LYS A 58 1.36 -6.71 0.51
CA LYS A 58 2.20 -7.90 0.41
C LYS A 58 1.53 -9.11 -0.22
N PHE A 59 0.19 -9.14 -0.28
CA PHE A 59 -0.61 -10.25 -0.82
C PHE A 59 -1.36 -9.90 -2.11
N LEU A 60 -1.07 -8.75 -2.73
CA LEU A 60 -1.77 -8.31 -3.95
C LEU A 60 -1.55 -9.25 -5.14
N ASN A 61 -0.44 -9.99 -5.18
CA ASN A 61 -0.17 -10.99 -6.20
C ASN A 61 -1.04 -12.26 -6.09
N GLU A 62 -1.68 -12.47 -4.94
CA GLU A 62 -2.61 -13.59 -4.71
C GLU A 62 -4.04 -13.24 -5.14
N ILE A 63 -4.36 -11.96 -5.26
CA ILE A 63 -5.69 -11.48 -5.65
C ILE A 63 -5.85 -11.59 -7.17
N PRO A 64 -6.88 -12.28 -7.66
CA PRO A 64 -7.26 -12.28 -9.07
C PRO A 64 -7.35 -10.86 -9.65
N LEU A 65 -6.74 -10.64 -10.82
CA LEU A 65 -6.91 -9.39 -11.55
C LEU A 65 -7.83 -9.55 -12.77
N VAL A 66 -8.52 -8.47 -13.12
CA VAL A 66 -9.45 -8.42 -14.26
C VAL A 66 -9.11 -7.25 -15.17
N VAL A 67 -8.54 -7.55 -16.33
CA VAL A 67 -8.35 -6.54 -17.39
C VAL A 67 -9.65 -6.38 -18.16
N ARG A 68 -10.28 -5.21 -18.06
CA ARG A 68 -11.61 -4.93 -18.63
C ARG A 68 -11.52 -4.17 -19.96
N LYS A 69 -12.59 -4.26 -20.77
CA LYS A 69 -12.79 -3.41 -21.97
C LYS A 69 -13.37 -2.03 -21.64
N SER A 70 -14.08 -1.92 -20.52
CA SER A 70 -14.80 -0.72 -20.12
C SER A 70 -14.65 -0.49 -18.62
N LYS A 71 -14.74 0.79 -18.21
CA LYS A 71 -14.78 1.19 -16.80
C LYS A 71 -16.12 0.84 -16.13
N LYS A 72 -17.18 0.59 -16.90
CA LYS A 72 -18.44 0.07 -16.38
C LYS A 72 -18.27 -1.40 -16.04
N VAL A 73 -18.28 -1.73 -14.75
CA VAL A 73 -18.08 -3.10 -14.26
C VAL A 73 -19.35 -3.90 -14.50
N LYS A 74 -19.16 -5.10 -15.05
CA LYS A 74 -20.21 -6.11 -15.19
C LYS A 74 -19.81 -7.37 -14.47
N ILE A 75 -20.73 -7.93 -13.73
CA ILE A 75 -20.57 -9.17 -12.96
C ILE A 75 -21.66 -10.13 -13.40
N ILE A 76 -21.32 -11.39 -13.62
CA ILE A 76 -22.25 -12.46 -13.93
C ILE A 76 -22.37 -13.33 -12.68
N VAL A 77 -23.59 -13.44 -12.16
CA VAL A 77 -23.93 -14.36 -11.08
C VAL A 77 -24.66 -15.54 -11.71
N TYR A 78 -24.16 -16.75 -11.48
CA TYR A 78 -24.81 -17.99 -11.90
C TYR A 78 -25.18 -18.78 -10.64
N THR A 79 -26.48 -18.86 -10.34
CA THR A 79 -27.01 -19.41 -9.08
C THR A 79 -28.45 -19.90 -9.23
N ASN A 80 -28.79 -21.00 -8.57
CA ASN A 80 -30.14 -21.58 -8.56
C ASN A 80 -31.09 -20.97 -7.53
N ASP A 81 -30.59 -20.11 -6.62
CA ASP A 81 -31.38 -19.48 -5.55
C ASP A 81 -31.15 -17.96 -5.53
N PHE A 82 -31.57 -17.30 -6.60
CA PHE A 82 -31.28 -15.89 -6.80
C PHE A 82 -32.13 -14.99 -5.91
N ASN A 83 -31.46 -14.23 -5.04
CA ASN A 83 -32.07 -13.12 -4.30
C ASN A 83 -31.11 -11.93 -4.26
N THR A 84 -31.50 -10.82 -4.89
CA THR A 84 -30.66 -9.61 -4.99
C THR A 84 -30.24 -9.06 -3.63
N GLY A 85 -31.05 -9.23 -2.58
CA GLY A 85 -30.73 -8.76 -1.22
C GLY A 85 -29.54 -9.47 -0.57
N ASN A 86 -29.10 -10.61 -1.12
CA ASN A 86 -27.94 -11.35 -0.62
C ASN A 86 -26.60 -10.85 -1.16
N TYR A 87 -26.61 -9.86 -2.05
CA TYR A 87 -25.41 -9.37 -2.71
C TYR A 87 -25.06 -7.96 -2.27
N ARG A 88 -23.81 -7.76 -1.87
CA ARG A 88 -23.25 -6.43 -1.62
C ARG A 88 -21.92 -6.31 -2.35
N ILE A 89 -21.67 -5.13 -2.93
CA ILE A 89 -20.44 -4.86 -3.65
C ILE A 89 -19.78 -3.64 -3.01
N GLU A 90 -18.50 -3.79 -2.68
CA GLU A 90 -17.68 -2.76 -2.09
C GLU A 90 -16.47 -2.49 -3.01
N LEU A 91 -16.14 -1.21 -3.19
CA LEU A 91 -14.94 -0.77 -3.88
C LEU A 91 -13.93 -0.25 -2.89
N ARG A 92 -12.67 -0.63 -3.11
CA ARG A 92 -11.53 -0.17 -2.31
C ARG A 92 -10.38 0.22 -3.21
N PRO A 93 -9.96 1.48 -3.25
CA PRO A 93 -8.81 1.88 -4.03
C PRO A 93 -7.54 1.20 -3.52
N VAL A 94 -6.65 0.75 -4.42
CA VAL A 94 -5.37 0.13 -4.04
C VAL A 94 -4.51 1.09 -3.21
N GLN A 95 -4.71 2.40 -3.34
CA GLN A 95 -4.01 3.41 -2.55
C GLN A 95 -4.43 3.43 -1.08
N THR A 96 -5.66 3.03 -0.78
CA THR A 96 -6.25 3.07 0.57
C THR A 96 -7.25 1.94 0.73
N THR A 97 -6.73 0.77 1.11
CA THR A 97 -7.53 -0.46 1.28
C THR A 97 -8.50 -0.39 2.47
N ILE A 98 -8.41 0.69 3.26
CA ILE A 98 -9.30 1.03 4.36
C ILE A 98 -10.53 1.80 3.88
N LYS A 99 -10.40 2.61 2.81
CA LYS A 99 -11.55 3.34 2.27
C LYS A 99 -12.48 2.36 1.57
N VAL A 100 -13.69 2.25 2.10
CA VAL A 100 -14.76 1.42 1.53
C VAL A 100 -15.81 2.32 0.94
N SER A 101 -16.15 2.07 -0.33
CA SER A 101 -17.32 2.64 -0.97
C SER A 101 -18.25 1.50 -1.38
N GLU A 102 -19.40 1.39 -0.73
CA GLU A 102 -20.48 0.53 -1.24
C GLU A 102 -21.00 1.10 -2.55
N VAL A 103 -21.33 0.22 -3.50
CA VAL A 103 -21.78 0.63 -4.83
C VAL A 103 -23.10 0.00 -5.18
N ASN A 104 -23.97 0.83 -5.76
CA ASN A 104 -25.23 0.39 -6.32
C ASN A 104 -25.02 -0.32 -7.66
N PHE A 105 -25.96 -1.20 -7.96
CA PHE A 105 -25.96 -1.96 -9.20
C PHE A 105 -27.37 -2.26 -9.65
N SER A 106 -27.51 -2.38 -10.96
CA SER A 106 -28.70 -2.88 -11.62
C SER A 106 -28.53 -4.35 -12.00
N VAL A 107 -29.63 -5.10 -11.95
CA VAL A 107 -29.66 -6.54 -12.26
C VAL A 107 -30.52 -6.78 -13.50
N LYS A 108 -30.02 -7.62 -14.41
CA LYS A 108 -30.78 -8.11 -15.57
C LYS A 108 -30.65 -9.63 -15.70
N PRO A 109 -31.76 -10.39 -15.81
CA PRO A 109 -31.69 -11.81 -16.13
C PRO A 109 -31.10 -12.03 -17.53
N MET A 110 -30.31 -13.08 -17.69
CA MET A 110 -29.72 -13.48 -18.97
C MET A 110 -30.56 -14.55 -19.67
N SER A 111 -30.24 -14.85 -20.93
CA SER A 111 -30.94 -15.89 -21.72
C SER A 111 -30.72 -17.30 -21.18
N LYS A 112 -29.58 -17.57 -20.54
CA LYS A 112 -29.33 -18.83 -19.85
C LYS A 112 -30.01 -18.78 -18.48
N LYS A 113 -30.79 -19.81 -18.18
CA LYS A 113 -31.45 -20.00 -16.88
C LYS A 113 -30.43 -19.81 -15.73
N ASP A 114 -30.90 -19.24 -14.61
CA ASP A 114 -30.14 -19.07 -13.37
C ASP A 114 -28.95 -18.09 -13.49
N MET A 115 -28.83 -17.36 -14.61
CA MET A 115 -27.76 -16.38 -14.83
C MET A 115 -28.28 -14.95 -14.86
N TYR A 116 -27.58 -14.07 -14.13
CA TYR A 116 -27.94 -12.67 -13.96
C TYR A 116 -26.70 -11.80 -14.23
N GLU A 117 -26.88 -10.73 -15.01
CA GLU A 117 -25.87 -9.69 -15.21
C GLU A 117 -26.13 -8.55 -14.22
N PHE A 118 -25.15 -8.29 -13.37
CA PHE A 118 -25.08 -7.14 -12.49
C PHE A 118 -24.23 -6.09 -13.17
N THR A 119 -24.73 -4.87 -13.26
CA THR A 119 -24.00 -3.74 -13.82
C THR A 119 -23.87 -2.68 -12.75
N LEU A 120 -22.64 -2.35 -12.37
CA LEU A 120 -22.42 -1.22 -11.47
C LEU A 120 -22.89 0.07 -12.14
N ASP A 121 -23.58 0.92 -11.38
CA ASP A 121 -24.18 2.13 -11.90
C ASP A 121 -23.09 3.11 -12.36
N ASP A 122 -22.08 3.28 -11.52
CA ASP A 122 -20.94 4.16 -11.74
C ASP A 122 -19.76 3.48 -12.46
N SER A 123 -18.98 4.31 -13.17
CA SER A 123 -17.72 3.89 -13.76
C SER A 123 -16.65 3.72 -12.68
N VAL A 124 -15.98 2.57 -12.68
CA VAL A 124 -14.91 2.25 -11.74
C VAL A 124 -13.56 2.33 -12.43
N ALA A 125 -12.65 3.11 -11.87
CA ALA A 125 -11.28 3.22 -12.36
C ALA A 125 -10.50 1.93 -12.10
N ASP A 126 -9.51 1.65 -12.95
CA ASP A 126 -8.52 0.61 -12.66
C ASP A 126 -7.73 0.98 -11.40
N GLY A 127 -7.18 -0.03 -10.72
CA GLY A 127 -6.54 0.11 -9.41
C GLY A 127 -7.53 0.11 -8.25
N ASN A 128 -8.82 -0.12 -8.51
CA ASN A 128 -9.78 -0.45 -7.46
C ASN A 128 -9.85 -1.97 -7.27
N MET A 129 -10.00 -2.38 -6.02
CA MET A 129 -10.43 -3.71 -5.64
C MET A 129 -11.95 -3.76 -5.60
N LEU A 130 -12.48 -4.84 -6.14
CA LEU A 130 -13.88 -5.20 -6.09
C LEU A 130 -14.03 -6.29 -5.02
N HIS A 131 -14.62 -5.91 -3.90
CA HIS A 131 -15.06 -6.83 -2.87
C HIS A 131 -16.52 -7.21 -3.18
N ILE A 132 -16.79 -8.50 -3.25
CA ILE A 132 -18.11 -9.03 -3.59
C ILE A 132 -18.56 -9.93 -2.47
N ILE A 133 -19.62 -9.54 -1.80
CA ILE A 133 -20.30 -10.35 -0.80
C ILE A 133 -21.43 -11.09 -1.51
N ALA A 134 -21.31 -12.40 -1.59
CA ALA A 134 -22.24 -13.26 -2.34
C ALA A 134 -22.25 -14.69 -1.77
N PRO A 135 -23.42 -15.36 -1.69
CA PRO A 135 -23.53 -16.74 -1.19
C PRO A 135 -22.69 -17.75 -1.97
N GLU A 136 -22.45 -17.51 -3.27
CA GLU A 136 -21.69 -18.42 -4.14
C GLU A 136 -20.17 -18.31 -3.95
N VAL A 137 -19.70 -17.36 -3.14
CA VAL A 137 -18.30 -17.23 -2.79
C VAL A 137 -18.04 -18.02 -1.51
N SER A 138 -17.21 -19.06 -1.60
CA SER A 138 -16.80 -19.82 -0.42
C SER A 138 -16.02 -18.96 0.57
N GLY A 139 -16.10 -19.25 1.88
CA GLY A 139 -15.35 -18.53 2.91
C GLY A 139 -15.95 -17.16 3.28
N ASN A 140 -16.87 -17.15 4.26
CA ASN A 140 -17.56 -15.95 4.76
C ASN A 140 -18.28 -15.12 3.69
N ASN A 141 -18.62 -15.72 2.54
CA ASN A 141 -19.29 -15.08 1.41
C ASN A 141 -18.52 -13.90 0.80
N LEU A 142 -17.21 -13.74 1.05
CA LEU A 142 -16.44 -12.57 0.61
C LEU A 142 -15.40 -12.94 -0.45
N GLY A 143 -15.61 -12.42 -1.66
CA GLY A 143 -14.68 -12.49 -2.78
C GLY A 143 -13.96 -11.18 -3.01
N ILE A 144 -12.75 -11.24 -3.57
CA ILE A 144 -11.95 -10.07 -3.91
C ILE A 144 -11.33 -10.20 -5.30
N MET A 145 -11.36 -9.12 -6.08
CA MET A 145 -10.63 -9.02 -7.35
C MET A 145 -10.05 -7.61 -7.57
N MET A 146 -8.87 -7.54 -8.17
CA MET A 146 -8.26 -6.30 -8.67
C MET A 146 -8.85 -5.94 -10.03
N LEU A 147 -9.23 -4.68 -10.24
CA LEU A 147 -9.64 -4.17 -11.55
C LEU A 147 -8.44 -3.53 -12.25
N GLY A 148 -8.10 -4.04 -13.44
CA GLY A 148 -6.96 -3.58 -14.23
C GLY A 148 -5.64 -4.26 -13.86
N ASP A 149 -4.54 -3.71 -14.38
CA ASP A 149 -3.18 -4.17 -14.08
C ASP A 149 -2.70 -3.56 -12.75
N THR A 150 -2.64 -4.39 -11.71
CA THR A 150 -2.25 -3.97 -10.36
C THR A 150 -0.88 -3.31 -10.32
N GLN A 151 0.12 -3.86 -11.03
CA GLN A 151 1.48 -3.32 -10.99
C GLN A 151 1.54 -1.92 -11.62
N THR A 152 0.80 -1.71 -12.72
CA THR A 152 0.71 -0.41 -13.39
C THR A 152 0.09 0.64 -12.48
N GLU A 153 -0.99 0.30 -11.77
CA GLU A 153 -1.68 1.23 -10.88
C GLU A 153 -0.88 1.50 -9.59
N LEU A 154 -0.14 0.52 -9.07
CA LEU A 154 0.82 0.74 -7.99
C LEU A 154 1.93 1.72 -8.42
N ILE A 155 2.51 1.54 -9.62
CA ILE A 155 3.53 2.48 -10.15
C ILE A 155 2.96 3.90 -10.19
N LYS A 156 1.75 4.07 -10.72
CA LYS A 156 1.08 5.38 -10.79
C LYS A 156 0.88 5.99 -9.40
N TYR A 157 0.40 5.20 -8.44
CA TYR A 157 0.23 5.64 -7.06
C TYR A 157 1.55 6.10 -6.44
N PHE A 158 2.59 5.26 -6.46
CA PHE A 158 3.88 5.56 -5.87
C PHE A 158 4.69 6.61 -6.63
N SER A 159 4.33 6.92 -7.88
CA SER A 159 4.92 8.03 -8.63
C SER A 159 4.42 9.40 -8.16
N ASN A 160 3.32 9.47 -7.39
CA ASN A 160 2.84 10.72 -6.83
C ASN A 160 3.72 11.17 -5.67
N LYS A 161 4.64 12.10 -5.93
CA LYS A 161 5.58 12.64 -4.93
C LYS A 161 4.93 13.56 -3.89
N LYS A 162 3.62 13.82 -3.98
CA LYS A 162 2.86 14.66 -3.04
C LYS A 162 2.15 13.85 -1.93
N LEU A 163 2.43 12.56 -1.80
CA LEU A 163 1.87 11.75 -0.72
C LEU A 163 2.41 12.20 0.64
N ASP A 164 1.55 12.21 1.66
CA ASP A 164 1.77 12.99 2.88
C ASP A 164 2.93 12.51 3.76
N ALA A 165 3.18 11.20 3.84
CA ALA A 165 4.17 10.61 4.74
C ALA A 165 5.11 9.66 4.00
N ALA A 166 6.33 10.10 3.71
CA ALA A 166 7.29 9.34 2.92
C ALA A 166 7.69 8.03 3.61
N TYR A 167 7.75 8.00 4.95
CA TYR A 167 8.02 6.76 5.69
C TYR A 167 6.93 5.70 5.51
N ALA A 168 5.66 6.11 5.45
CA ALA A 168 4.53 5.20 5.26
C ALA A 168 4.48 4.70 3.81
N VAL A 169 4.69 5.62 2.85
CA VAL A 169 4.76 5.26 1.44
C VAL A 169 5.90 4.27 1.16
N LYS A 170 7.07 4.48 1.79
CA LYS A 170 8.19 3.52 1.76
C LYS A 170 7.74 2.13 2.23
N ALA A 171 7.08 2.03 3.38
CA ALA A 171 6.63 0.74 3.93
C ALA A 171 5.63 0.04 2.99
N TYR A 172 4.64 0.75 2.45
CA TYR A 172 3.69 0.18 1.49
C TYR A 172 4.33 -0.26 0.18
N LEU A 173 5.38 0.45 -0.26
CA LEU A 173 6.14 0.07 -1.45
C LEU A 173 7.04 -1.15 -1.20
N GLU A 174 7.61 -1.27 0.00
CA GLU A 174 8.32 -2.49 0.44
C GLU A 174 7.38 -3.69 0.44
N ASP A 175 6.18 -3.56 1.00
CA ASP A 175 5.16 -4.61 0.95
C ASP A 175 4.74 -4.94 -0.49
N SER A 176 4.54 -3.93 -1.33
CA SER A 176 4.21 -4.13 -2.75
C SER A 176 5.30 -4.92 -3.50
N LEU A 177 6.57 -4.73 -3.12
CA LEU A 177 7.70 -5.45 -3.68
C LEU A 177 7.82 -6.88 -3.14
N VAL A 178 7.19 -7.23 -2.00
CA VAL A 178 7.00 -8.63 -1.59
C VAL A 178 6.08 -9.34 -2.58
N SER A 179 4.98 -8.70 -2.97
CA SER A 179 4.06 -9.22 -3.99
C SER A 179 4.67 -9.25 -5.40
N TYR A 180 5.42 -8.21 -5.77
CA TYR A 180 5.94 -8.02 -7.13
C TYR A 180 7.47 -7.79 -7.15
N PRO A 181 8.28 -8.78 -6.70
CA PRO A 181 9.72 -8.60 -6.46
C PRO A 181 10.56 -8.37 -7.72
N LYS A 182 10.01 -8.66 -8.91
CA LYS A 182 10.69 -8.47 -10.20
C LYS A 182 10.37 -7.13 -10.87
N ASN A 183 9.50 -6.29 -10.28
CA ASN A 183 9.10 -5.02 -10.89
C ASN A 183 10.20 -3.95 -10.76
N LYS A 184 10.85 -3.59 -11.88
CA LYS A 184 11.97 -2.63 -11.90
C LYS A 184 11.54 -1.21 -11.51
N LYS A 185 10.39 -0.74 -12.00
CA LYS A 185 9.88 0.62 -11.72
C LYS A 185 9.54 0.82 -10.24
N LEU A 186 8.93 -0.18 -9.60
CA LEU A 186 8.68 -0.13 -8.16
C LEU A 186 9.98 -0.08 -7.34
N LYS A 187 11.04 -0.80 -7.76
CA LYS A 187 12.37 -0.70 -7.13
C LYS A 187 13.01 0.67 -7.30
N GLU A 188 12.90 1.29 -8.47
CA GLU A 188 13.39 2.65 -8.70
C GLU A 188 12.66 3.66 -7.80
N LEU A 189 11.33 3.54 -7.68
CA LEU A 189 10.53 4.37 -6.78
C LEU A 189 10.92 4.14 -5.31
N LEU A 190 11.32 2.93 -4.92
CA LEU A 190 11.77 2.64 -3.55
C LEU A 190 13.03 3.44 -3.21
N GLY A 191 13.95 3.62 -4.15
CA GLY A 191 15.13 4.46 -3.95
C GLY A 191 14.77 5.93 -3.66
N TYR A 192 13.80 6.47 -4.40
CA TYR A 192 13.27 7.81 -4.14
C TYR A 192 12.62 7.91 -2.76
N TRP A 193 11.67 7.01 -2.44
CA TRP A 193 10.93 7.05 -1.17
C TRP A 193 11.79 6.76 0.04
N THR A 194 12.85 5.94 -0.11
CA THR A 194 13.87 5.74 0.94
C THR A 194 14.59 7.04 1.26
N THR A 195 15.04 7.76 0.23
CA THR A 195 15.69 9.06 0.40
C THR A 195 14.72 10.09 0.99
N ALA A 196 13.48 10.13 0.51
CA ALA A 196 12.46 11.03 1.04
C ALA A 196 12.14 10.75 2.52
N ALA A 197 12.00 9.47 2.91
CA ALA A 197 11.76 9.07 4.29
C ALA A 197 12.93 9.42 5.22
N LEU A 198 14.18 9.26 4.75
CA LEU A 198 15.38 9.70 5.47
C LEU A 198 15.39 11.23 5.66
N ASN A 199 15.11 11.99 4.61
CA ASN A 199 15.02 13.45 4.68
C ASN A 199 13.89 13.92 5.62
N GLU A 200 12.75 13.23 5.61
CA GLU A 200 11.64 13.51 6.52
C GLU A 200 12.06 13.26 7.98
N LYS A 201 12.74 12.14 8.25
CA LYS A 201 13.26 11.81 9.59
C LYS A 201 14.33 12.82 10.03
N ASP A 202 15.23 13.23 9.15
CA ASP A 202 16.26 14.26 9.39
C ASP A 202 15.60 15.58 9.85
N LYS A 203 14.67 16.09 9.04
CA LYS A 203 13.89 17.30 9.36
C LYS A 203 13.12 17.17 10.67
N ARG A 204 12.40 16.06 10.87
CA ARG A 204 11.60 15.82 12.08
C ARG A 204 12.47 15.78 13.33
N THR A 205 13.63 15.15 13.27
CA THR A 205 14.56 15.04 14.40
C THR A 205 15.14 16.41 14.76
N TYR A 206 15.45 17.24 13.75
CA TYR A 206 15.96 18.59 14.01
C TYR A 206 14.93 19.53 14.67
N LYS A 207 13.62 19.30 14.49
CA LYS A 207 12.57 20.11 15.13
C LYS A 207 12.70 20.17 16.65
N TYR A 208 13.24 19.13 17.30
CA TYR A 208 13.47 19.15 18.75
C TYR A 208 14.59 20.14 19.13
N VAL A 209 15.61 20.30 18.29
CA VAL A 209 16.64 21.33 18.47
C VAL A 209 16.02 22.72 18.34
N ASP A 210 15.18 22.95 17.33
CA ASP A 210 14.46 24.21 17.15
C ASP A 210 13.51 24.53 18.31
N GLU A 211 12.86 23.52 18.87
CA GLU A 211 11.98 23.69 20.03
C GLU A 211 12.77 24.17 21.27
N LYS A 212 13.93 23.55 21.56
CA LYS A 212 14.78 23.97 22.68
C LYS A 212 15.38 25.36 22.45
N TRP A 213 15.77 25.66 21.21
CA TRP A 213 16.27 26.98 20.82
C TRP A 213 15.22 28.07 21.06
N ARG A 214 13.98 27.83 20.62
CA ARG A 214 12.86 28.74 20.87
C ARG A 214 12.60 28.93 22.37
N LYS A 215 12.51 27.84 23.13
CA LYS A 215 12.32 27.89 24.59
C LYS A 215 13.43 28.67 25.30
N TYR A 216 14.68 28.57 24.84
CA TYR A 216 15.79 29.37 25.34
C TYR A 216 15.60 30.88 25.06
N ASN A 217 15.20 31.25 23.84
CA ASN A 217 14.98 32.65 23.47
C ASN A 217 13.79 33.27 24.23
N ASP A 218 12.72 32.50 24.44
CA ASP A 218 11.51 32.94 25.14
C ASP A 218 11.72 33.03 26.67
N ALA A 219 12.73 32.36 27.22
CA ALA A 219 12.97 32.31 28.66
C ALA A 219 13.56 33.63 29.19
N THR A 220 12.99 34.15 30.27
CA THR A 220 13.52 35.34 30.97
C THR A 220 14.44 34.97 32.14
N LYS A 221 14.18 33.85 32.81
CA LYS A 221 14.94 33.40 33.99
C LYS A 221 16.22 32.65 33.59
N ILE A 222 17.34 32.98 34.23
CA ILE A 222 18.67 32.42 33.93
C ILE A 222 18.71 30.89 34.08
N HIS A 223 18.16 30.34 35.17
CA HIS A 223 18.12 28.89 35.38
C HIS A 223 17.35 28.14 34.28
N LEU A 224 16.27 28.73 33.73
CA LEU A 224 15.53 28.15 32.61
C LEU A 224 16.35 28.22 31.32
N LYS A 225 17.03 29.34 31.07
CA LYS A 225 17.96 29.46 29.93
C LYS A 225 19.02 28.36 29.96
N VAL A 226 19.68 28.15 31.10
CA VAL A 226 20.70 27.11 31.25
C VAL A 226 20.10 25.71 31.04
N SER A 227 18.94 25.42 31.61
CA SER A 227 18.25 24.14 31.40
C SER A 227 17.92 23.87 29.93
N TYR A 228 17.37 24.86 29.21
CA TYR A 228 17.06 24.71 27.78
C TYR A 228 18.31 24.58 26.91
N LEU A 229 19.40 25.28 27.22
CA LEU A 229 20.67 25.10 26.51
C LEU A 229 21.26 23.70 26.72
N ARG A 230 21.23 23.17 27.96
CA ARG A 230 21.66 21.79 28.24
C ARG A 230 20.79 20.78 27.51
N GLY A 231 19.47 20.97 27.53
CA GLY A 231 18.52 20.17 26.75
C GLY A 231 18.82 20.22 25.25
N MET A 232 19.09 21.41 24.71
CA MET A 232 19.44 21.59 23.30
C MET A 232 20.73 20.85 22.93
N ILE A 233 21.76 20.86 23.79
CA ILE A 233 22.98 20.07 23.55
C ILE A 233 22.64 18.57 23.46
N GLY A 234 21.74 18.08 24.32
CA GLY A 234 21.23 16.71 24.25
C GLY A 234 20.58 16.39 22.91
N GLU A 235 19.63 17.23 22.46
CA GLU A 235 18.97 17.07 21.16
C GLU A 235 19.95 17.15 19.99
N ILE A 236 20.92 18.07 20.04
CA ILE A 236 21.96 18.21 19.02
C ILE A 236 22.84 16.95 18.95
N ASN A 237 23.23 16.39 20.10
CA ASN A 237 24.03 15.17 20.13
C ASN A 237 23.25 13.99 19.53
N GLY A 238 21.96 13.86 19.85
CA GLY A 238 21.09 12.85 19.24
C GLY A 238 20.95 13.05 17.72
N TYR A 239 20.71 14.28 17.29
CA TYR A 239 20.61 14.65 15.88
C TYR A 239 21.88 14.33 15.09
N LEU A 240 23.05 14.80 15.56
CA LEU A 240 24.32 14.60 14.86
C LEU A 240 24.82 13.16 14.89
N ARG A 241 24.40 12.36 15.88
CA ARG A 241 24.65 10.92 15.88
C ARG A 241 23.90 10.23 14.75
N ASP A 242 22.63 10.56 14.57
CA ASP A 242 21.75 9.92 13.58
C ASP A 242 21.95 10.52 12.18
N PHE A 243 22.32 11.80 12.09
CA PHE A 243 22.46 12.58 10.86
C PHE A 243 23.74 13.45 10.87
N PRO A 244 24.95 12.86 10.90
CA PRO A 244 26.21 13.61 10.99
C PRO A 244 26.47 14.55 9.80
N LYS A 245 25.83 14.27 8.65
CA LYS A 245 25.85 15.09 7.44
C LYS A 245 24.43 15.53 7.03
N GLY A 246 23.49 15.58 7.99
CA GLY A 246 22.11 15.99 7.75
C GLY A 246 21.98 17.44 7.30
N TYR A 247 20.79 17.83 6.84
CA TYR A 247 20.54 19.14 6.22
C TYR A 247 20.88 20.34 7.11
N LYS A 248 20.90 20.15 8.44
CA LYS A 248 21.23 21.18 9.44
C LYS A 248 22.46 20.81 10.29
N ALA A 249 23.29 19.86 9.87
CA ALA A 249 24.45 19.43 10.65
C ALA A 249 25.40 20.58 11.00
N LYS A 250 25.72 21.46 10.04
CA LYS A 250 26.56 22.65 10.27
C LYS A 250 25.95 23.57 11.35
N GLU A 251 24.67 23.89 11.21
CA GLU A 251 23.96 24.75 12.17
C GLU A 251 23.86 24.08 13.55
N ALA A 252 23.68 22.75 13.61
CA ALA A 252 23.69 22.00 14.86
C ALA A 252 25.04 22.13 15.58
N HIS A 253 26.16 22.02 14.85
CA HIS A 253 27.50 22.25 15.41
C HIS A 253 27.67 23.68 15.94
N GLU A 254 27.24 24.67 15.18
CA GLU A 254 27.29 26.08 15.58
C GLU A 254 26.45 26.35 16.83
N ARG A 255 25.20 25.85 16.88
CA ARG A 255 24.32 25.97 18.05
C ARG A 255 24.87 25.24 19.27
N LYS A 256 25.59 24.12 19.10
CA LYS A 256 26.26 23.42 20.21
C LYS A 256 27.36 24.27 20.83
N ILE A 257 28.22 24.87 20.00
CA ILE A 257 29.29 25.76 20.45
C ILE A 257 28.67 26.97 21.17
N PHE A 258 27.64 27.58 20.59
CA PHE A 258 26.90 28.67 21.21
C PHE A 258 26.36 28.27 22.59
N ALA A 259 25.68 27.12 22.69
CA ALA A 259 25.08 26.67 23.94
C ALA A 259 26.13 26.44 25.03
N GLN A 260 27.25 25.80 24.69
CA GLN A 260 28.35 25.56 25.63
C GLN A 260 28.95 26.87 26.14
N LYS A 261 29.14 27.86 25.24
CA LYS A 261 29.61 29.19 25.62
C LYS A 261 28.63 29.90 26.56
N LYS A 262 27.33 29.95 26.18
CA LYS A 262 26.29 30.64 26.96
C LYS A 262 26.02 30.01 28.32
N ILE A 263 26.11 28.68 28.44
CA ILE A 263 26.02 28.01 29.74
C ILE A 263 27.11 28.52 30.68
N ARG A 264 28.38 28.59 30.23
CA ARG A 264 29.49 29.10 31.06
C ARG A 264 29.32 30.56 31.45
N GLU A 265 28.71 31.39 30.60
CA GLU A 265 28.39 32.79 30.92
C GLU A 265 27.28 32.90 31.97
N TYR A 266 26.33 31.97 32.00
CA TYR A 266 25.19 32.01 32.90
C TYR A 266 25.39 31.26 34.22
N GLU A 267 26.24 30.23 34.26
CA GLU A 267 26.48 29.43 35.46
C GLU A 267 26.92 30.24 36.69
N PRO A 268 27.76 31.29 36.57
CA PRO A 268 28.10 32.14 37.73
C PRO A 268 26.96 33.04 38.23
N LEU A 269 25.87 33.16 37.47
CA LEU A 269 24.72 34.02 37.76
C LEU A 269 23.51 33.22 38.31
N LEU A 270 23.67 31.91 38.50
CA LEU A 270 22.68 31.00 39.08
C LEU A 270 22.77 31.02 40.60
#